data_AF-A0A327VEC1-F1
#
_entry.id   AF-A0A327VEC1-F1
#
_cell.length_a   1.000
_cell.length_b   1.000
_cell.length_c   1.000
_cell.angle_alpha   90.00
_cell.angle_beta   90.00
_cell.angle_gamma   90.00
#
_symmetry.space_group_name_H-M   'P 1'
#
loop_
_entity.id
_entity.type
_entity.pdbx_description
1 polymer ?
#
loop_
_entity_poly.entity_id
_entity_poly.type
_entity_poly.pdbx_seq_one_letter_code
_entity_poly.pdbx_strand_id
1 'polypeptide(L)'
;MGNQDRANRGAPDEDLAQLIAAIREAYDINESEVARRLGVHASTVNNWTNRRRGSGRGPNPATLRKISSEFPKFPEKRVFAAARRLPPAPLTPDAKERLLNLFDELTEEQQASMEAQVRAVVEINRQGGGPRSS
;
A
#
# COMPACT_ATOMS: atom_id res chain seq x y z
N MET A 1 16.86 -8.76 -25.22
CA MET A 1 16.68 -8.55 -23.78
C MET A 1 15.20 -8.34 -23.49
N GLY A 2 14.56 -9.30 -22.80
CA GLY A 2 13.10 -9.43 -22.74
C GLY A 2 12.41 -8.52 -21.73
N ASN A 3 11.17 -8.15 -22.05
CA ASN A 3 10.26 -7.24 -21.32
C ASN A 3 10.02 -7.62 -19.83
N GLN A 4 10.45 -8.82 -19.41
CA GLN A 4 10.25 -9.38 -18.07
C GLN A 4 11.13 -8.73 -16.98
N ASP A 5 12.34 -8.24 -17.33
CA ASP A 5 13.25 -7.59 -16.37
C ASP A 5 12.79 -6.19 -15.92
N ARG A 6 11.95 -5.53 -16.73
CA ARG A 6 11.28 -4.26 -16.36
C ARG A 6 10.06 -4.50 -15.49
N ALA A 7 9.36 -5.61 -15.65
CA ALA A 7 8.21 -5.97 -14.81
C ALA A 7 8.62 -6.34 -13.37
N ASN A 8 9.88 -6.72 -13.12
CA ASN A 8 10.32 -7.11 -11.78
C ASN A 8 10.95 -5.95 -10.99
N ARG A 9 11.62 -5.01 -11.68
CA ARG A 9 12.18 -3.79 -11.05
C ARG A 9 11.18 -2.66 -11.17
N GLY A 10 10.41 -2.40 -10.11
CA GLY A 10 9.64 -1.16 -10.02
C GLY A 10 10.55 0.04 -10.34
N ALA A 11 10.12 0.92 -11.24
CA ALA A 11 10.88 2.12 -11.55
C ALA A 11 10.94 3.00 -10.29
N PRO A 12 12.07 3.69 -10.02
CA PRO A 12 12.24 4.49 -8.79
C PRO A 12 11.17 5.58 -8.60
N ASP A 13 10.49 5.98 -9.68
CA ASP A 13 9.42 6.98 -9.68
C ASP A 13 8.08 6.45 -10.24
N GLU A 14 7.89 5.13 -10.28
CA GLU A 14 6.62 4.55 -10.74
C GLU A 14 5.46 5.06 -9.87
N ASP A 15 4.43 5.63 -10.49
CA ASP A 15 3.17 5.94 -9.83
C ASP A 15 2.09 4.86 -10.10
N LEU A 16 0.98 4.93 -9.37
CA LEU A 16 -0.11 3.97 -9.49
C LEU A 16 -0.69 3.91 -10.91
N ALA A 17 -0.72 5.02 -11.64
CA ALA A 17 -1.22 5.02 -13.01
C ALA A 17 -0.30 4.23 -13.94
N GLN A 18 1.02 4.39 -13.79
CA GLN A 18 2.03 3.63 -14.51
C GLN A 18 2.00 2.15 -14.13
N LEU A 19 1.81 1.82 -12.85
CA LEU A 19 1.63 0.44 -12.40
C LEU A 19 0.42 -0.22 -13.06
N ILE A 20 -0.73 0.46 -13.09
CA ILE A 20 -1.95 -0.08 -13.71
C ILE A 20 -1.79 -0.23 -15.23
N ALA A 21 -1.10 0.69 -15.89
CA ALA A 21 -0.76 0.54 -17.31
C ALA A 21 0.14 -0.68 -17.55
N ALA A 22 1.15 -0.89 -16.71
CA ALA A 22 2.02 -2.06 -16.80
C ALA A 22 1.27 -3.38 -16.53
N ILE A 23 0.33 -3.40 -15.57
CA ILE A 23 -0.55 -4.56 -15.33
C ILE A 23 -1.36 -4.88 -16.58
N ARG A 24 -1.97 -3.86 -17.19
CA ARG A 24 -2.78 -4.03 -18.41
C ARG A 24 -1.96 -4.61 -19.55
N GLU A 25 -0.76 -4.10 -19.77
CA GLU A 25 0.16 -4.61 -20.80
C GLU A 25 0.61 -6.04 -20.50
N ALA A 26 1.01 -6.32 -19.26
CA ALA A 26 1.59 -7.62 -18.89
C ALA A 26 0.57 -8.78 -18.85
N TYR A 27 -0.73 -8.47 -18.75
CA TYR A 27 -1.82 -9.45 -18.73
C TYR A 27 -2.76 -9.34 -19.93
N ASP A 28 -2.52 -8.40 -20.85
CA ASP A 28 -3.37 -8.10 -21.99
C ASP A 28 -4.85 -7.86 -21.62
N ILE A 29 -5.07 -6.98 -20.64
CA ILE A 29 -6.40 -6.65 -20.10
C ILE A 29 -6.70 -5.15 -20.12
N ASN A 30 -7.98 -4.79 -20.07
CA ASN A 30 -8.44 -3.40 -19.97
C ASN A 30 -8.74 -2.98 -18.53
N GLU A 31 -9.03 -1.69 -18.31
CA GLU A 31 -9.32 -1.13 -16.97
C GLU A 31 -10.57 -1.73 -16.31
N SER A 32 -11.59 -2.08 -17.11
CA SER A 32 -12.81 -2.72 -16.61
C SER A 32 -12.53 -4.11 -16.06
N GLU A 33 -11.67 -4.87 -16.72
CA GLU A 33 -11.24 -6.20 -16.27
C GLU A 33 -10.37 -6.11 -15.00
N VAL A 34 -9.48 -5.10 -14.92
CA VAL A 34 -8.76 -4.80 -13.67
C VAL A 34 -9.75 -4.50 -12.54
N ALA A 35 -10.73 -3.64 -12.78
CA ALA A 35 -11.75 -3.29 -11.78
C ALA A 35 -12.54 -4.51 -11.31
N ARG A 36 -12.94 -5.38 -12.26
CA ARG A 36 -13.68 -6.61 -11.99
C ARG A 36 -12.89 -7.56 -11.09
N ARG A 37 -11.62 -7.82 -11.40
CA ARG A 37 -10.75 -8.69 -10.57
C ARG A 37 -10.53 -8.10 -9.17
N LEU A 38 -10.35 -6.80 -9.09
CA LEU A 38 -10.20 -6.11 -7.82
C LEU A 38 -11.51 -5.96 -7.04
N GLY A 39 -12.67 -6.19 -7.65
CA GLY A 39 -13.98 -6.01 -7.02
C GLY A 39 -14.26 -4.54 -6.68
N VAL A 40 -13.75 -3.62 -7.50
CA VAL A 40 -13.98 -2.17 -7.38
C VAL A 40 -14.76 -1.66 -8.58
N HIS A 41 -15.34 -0.47 -8.47
CA HIS A 41 -16.02 0.14 -9.61
C HIS A 41 -15.03 0.59 -10.70
N ALA A 42 -15.40 0.50 -11.97
CA ALA A 42 -14.53 0.91 -13.09
C ALA A 42 -14.10 2.38 -12.99
N SER A 43 -14.96 3.26 -12.46
CA SER A 43 -14.60 4.66 -12.21
C SER A 43 -13.46 4.82 -11.18
N THR A 44 -13.32 3.88 -10.25
CA THR A 44 -12.23 3.88 -9.26
C THR A 44 -10.89 3.65 -9.95
N VAL A 45 -10.80 2.65 -10.83
CA VAL A 45 -9.58 2.38 -11.61
C VAL A 45 -9.29 3.53 -12.58
N ASN A 46 -10.31 4.04 -13.27
CA ASN A 46 -10.21 5.21 -14.15
C ASN A 46 -9.66 6.46 -13.41
N ASN A 47 -10.11 6.68 -12.17
CA ASN A 47 -9.61 7.78 -11.35
C ASN A 47 -8.12 7.60 -10.99
N TRP A 48 -7.68 6.36 -10.74
CA TRP A 48 -6.27 6.05 -10.50
C TRP A 48 -5.42 6.26 -11.76
N THR A 49 -5.89 5.79 -12.92
CA THR A 49 -5.15 5.93 -14.20
C THR A 49 -5.06 7.37 -14.68
N ASN A 50 -6.10 8.18 -14.46
CA ASN A 50 -6.14 9.59 -14.85
C ASN A 50 -5.62 10.56 -13.78
N ARG A 51 -5.03 10.08 -12.69
CA ARG A 51 -4.44 10.90 -11.61
C ARG A 51 -5.40 11.98 -11.09
N ARG A 52 -6.73 11.74 -11.11
CA ARG A 52 -7.72 12.78 -10.79
C ARG A 52 -7.63 13.21 -9.32
N ARG A 53 -7.47 14.52 -9.09
CA ARG A 53 -7.61 15.15 -7.76
C ARG A 53 -9.01 14.88 -7.21
N GLY A 54 -9.10 14.49 -5.94
CA GLY A 54 -10.34 14.05 -5.28
C GLY A 54 -10.39 12.54 -4.99
N SER A 55 -9.61 11.72 -5.72
CA SER A 55 -9.32 10.32 -5.35
C SER A 55 -8.25 10.20 -4.25
N GLY A 56 -8.05 11.28 -3.48
CA GLY A 56 -6.78 11.79 -2.93
C GLY A 56 -6.03 10.94 -1.90
N ARG A 57 -6.28 9.64 -1.82
CA ARG A 57 -5.61 8.70 -0.93
C ARG A 57 -5.06 7.46 -1.67
N GLY A 58 -5.38 7.26 -2.95
CA GLY A 58 -5.07 6.00 -3.64
C GLY A 58 -5.81 4.79 -3.02
N PRO A 59 -5.56 3.56 -3.52
CA PRO A 59 -6.15 2.35 -2.98
C PRO A 59 -5.78 2.16 -1.51
N ASN A 60 -6.70 1.61 -0.71
CA ASN A 60 -6.38 1.23 0.67
C ASN A 60 -5.41 0.02 0.69
N PRO A 61 -4.77 -0.30 1.82
CA PRO A 61 -3.77 -1.38 1.87
C PRO A 61 -4.35 -2.76 1.51
N ALA A 62 -5.62 -3.01 1.81
CA ALA A 62 -6.29 -4.25 1.43
C ALA A 62 -6.43 -4.38 -0.10
N THR A 63 -6.78 -3.28 -0.78
CA THR A 63 -6.82 -3.22 -2.25
C THR A 63 -5.43 -3.38 -2.85
N LEU A 64 -4.39 -2.78 -2.27
CA LEU A 64 -3.01 -2.95 -2.74
C LEU A 64 -2.54 -4.42 -2.63
N ARG A 65 -2.85 -5.09 -1.51
CA ARG A 65 -2.59 -6.54 -1.38
C ARG A 65 -3.35 -7.35 -2.41
N LYS A 66 -4.62 -7.00 -2.66
CA LYS A 66 -5.44 -7.66 -3.67
C LYS A 66 -4.85 -7.49 -5.08
N ILE A 67 -4.29 -6.32 -5.40
CA ILE A 67 -3.56 -6.10 -6.66
C ILE A 67 -2.40 -7.10 -6.78
N SER A 68 -1.55 -7.26 -5.74
CA SER A 68 -0.46 -8.24 -5.82
C SER A 68 -0.94 -9.69 -5.90
N SER A 69 -2.07 -10.03 -5.27
CA SER A 69 -2.65 -11.38 -5.34
C SER A 69 -3.25 -11.71 -6.71
N GLU A 70 -4.01 -10.78 -7.29
CA GLU A 70 -4.65 -10.94 -8.60
C GLU A 70 -3.66 -10.81 -9.77
N PHE A 71 -2.56 -10.09 -9.54
CA PHE A 71 -1.51 -9.85 -10.53
C PHE A 71 -0.12 -10.25 -10.01
N PRO A 72 0.18 -11.56 -9.85
CA PRO A 72 1.42 -12.06 -9.24
C PRO A 72 2.74 -11.58 -9.85
N LYS A 73 2.76 -11.18 -11.13
CA LYS A 73 3.90 -10.51 -11.78
C LYS A 73 4.31 -9.18 -11.12
N PHE A 74 3.47 -8.61 -10.25
CA PHE A 74 3.67 -7.33 -9.58
C PHE A 74 3.70 -7.55 -8.06
N PRO A 75 4.89 -7.65 -7.44
CA PRO A 75 5.02 -7.98 -6.02
C PRO A 75 4.50 -6.84 -5.13
N GLU A 76 4.05 -7.19 -3.91
CA GLU A 76 3.45 -6.25 -2.94
C GLU A 76 4.33 -5.00 -2.72
N LYS A 77 5.65 -5.18 -2.59
CA LYS A 77 6.61 -4.06 -2.43
C LYS A 77 6.50 -3.04 -3.57
N ARG A 78 6.40 -3.49 -4.83
CA ARG A 78 6.26 -2.60 -6.00
C ARG A 78 4.90 -1.91 -6.00
N VAL A 79 3.84 -2.66 -5.71
CA VAL A 79 2.47 -2.14 -5.67
C VAL A 79 2.30 -1.04 -4.62
N PHE A 80 2.84 -1.26 -3.42
CA PHE A 80 2.82 -0.27 -2.34
C PHE A 80 3.70 0.94 -2.63
N ALA A 81 4.90 0.74 -3.18
CA ALA A 81 5.77 1.83 -3.61
C ALA A 81 5.09 2.73 -4.65
N ALA A 82 4.45 2.13 -5.66
CA ALA A 82 3.73 2.87 -6.71
C ALA A 82 2.52 3.67 -6.17
N ALA A 83 1.89 3.17 -5.10
CA ALA A 83 0.84 3.89 -4.39
C ALA A 83 1.36 4.99 -3.45
N ARG A 84 2.69 5.18 -3.34
CA ARG A 84 3.36 6.04 -2.35
C ARG A 84 2.86 5.79 -0.92
N ARG A 85 2.50 4.54 -0.62
CA ARG A 85 2.13 4.09 0.72
C ARG A 85 3.20 3.12 1.20
N LEU A 86 3.87 3.45 2.30
CA LEU A 86 4.77 2.49 2.94
C LEU A 86 3.92 1.40 3.61
N PRO A 87 4.14 0.10 3.30
CA PRO A 87 3.56 -0.95 4.12
C PRO A 87 4.10 -0.82 5.54
N PRO A 88 3.37 -1.27 6.58
CA PRO A 88 3.95 -1.37 7.91
C PRO A 88 5.24 -2.17 7.81
N ALA A 89 6.36 -1.57 8.22
CA ALA A 89 7.63 -2.28 8.19
C ALA A 89 7.54 -3.46 9.17
N PRO A 90 7.98 -4.66 8.78
CA PRO A 90 8.08 -5.75 9.73
C PRO A 90 9.05 -5.35 10.85
N LEU A 91 8.62 -5.49 12.10
CA LEU A 91 9.53 -5.36 13.23
C LEU A 91 10.46 -6.56 13.20
N THR A 92 11.78 -6.32 13.27
CA THR A 92 12.72 -7.40 13.55
C THR A 92 12.47 -7.96 14.95
N PRO A 93 12.81 -9.23 15.23
CA PRO A 93 12.65 -9.81 16.56
C PRO A 93 13.27 -8.92 17.66
N ASP A 94 14.50 -8.46 17.46
CA ASP A 94 15.20 -7.58 18.39
C ASP A 94 14.48 -6.23 18.60
N ALA A 95 13.89 -5.67 17.54
CA ALA A 95 13.15 -4.42 17.65
C ALA A 95 11.84 -4.62 18.43
N LYS A 96 11.17 -5.75 18.24
CA LYS A 96 9.97 -6.11 19.00
C LYS A 96 10.28 -6.28 20.48
N GLU A 97 11.35 -6.98 20.81
CA GLU A 97 11.78 -7.22 22.19
C GLU A 97 12.14 -5.91 22.91
N ARG A 98 12.93 -5.04 22.28
CA ARG A 98 13.25 -3.72 22.84
C ARG A 98 12.00 -2.87 23.12
N LEU A 99 11.01 -2.92 22.25
CA LEU A 99 9.76 -2.17 22.45
C LEU A 99 8.92 -2.73 23.60
N LEU A 100 8.89 -4.05 23.78
CA LEU A 100 8.19 -4.68 24.90
C LEU A 100 8.86 -4.32 26.24
N ASN A 101 10.20 -4.39 26.29
CA ASN A 101 10.94 -4.02 27.50
C ASN A 101 10.68 -2.56 27.91
N LEU A 102 10.62 -1.63 26.95
CA LEU A 102 10.26 -0.24 27.23
C LEU A 102 8.81 -0.09 27.74
N PHE A 103 7.89 -0.92 27.26
CA PHE A 103 6.50 -0.91 27.70
C PHE A 103 6.37 -1.43 29.14
N ASP A 104 7.18 -2.42 29.52
CA ASP A 104 7.22 -3.00 30.87
C ASP A 104 7.72 -2.01 31.93
N GLU A 105 8.53 -1.00 31.55
CA GLU A 105 9.00 0.05 32.45
C GLU A 105 7.93 1.13 32.75
N LEU A 106 6.81 1.13 32.02
CA LEU A 106 5.74 2.12 32.17
C LEU A 106 4.71 1.70 33.24
N THR A 107 4.06 2.69 33.86
CA THR A 107 2.88 2.43 34.70
C THR A 107 1.67 2.03 33.86
N GLU A 108 0.67 1.38 34.46
CA GLU A 108 -0.56 0.98 33.76
C GLU A 108 -1.26 2.17 33.04
N GLU A 109 -1.31 3.34 33.69
CA GLU A 109 -1.91 4.54 33.10
C GLU A 109 -1.12 5.03 31.87
N GLN A 110 0.23 4.98 31.94
CA GLN A 110 1.11 5.35 30.83
C GLN A 110 1.00 4.35 29.67
N GLN A 111 0.93 3.05 29.97
CA GLN A 111 0.69 2.00 28.99
C GLN A 111 -0.64 2.21 28.26
N ALA A 112 -1.72 2.48 29.00
CA ALA A 112 -3.04 2.74 28.43
C ALA A 112 -3.06 3.99 27.53
N SER A 113 -2.39 5.07 27.96
CA SER A 113 -2.24 6.29 27.16
C SER A 113 -1.47 6.04 25.86
N MET A 114 -0.35 5.31 25.94
CA MET A 114 0.46 4.97 24.77
C MET A 114 -0.28 4.04 23.82
N GLU A 115 -1.00 3.04 24.33
CA GLU A 115 -1.83 2.16 23.52
C GLU A 115 -2.92 2.94 22.77
N ALA A 116 -3.58 3.89 23.43
CA ALA A 116 -4.58 4.74 22.78
C ALA A 116 -3.98 5.55 21.62
N GLN A 117 -2.78 6.10 21.80
CA GLN A 117 -2.05 6.83 20.75
C GLN A 117 -1.69 5.92 19.57
N VAL A 118 -1.09 4.76 19.84
CA VAL A 118 -0.74 3.76 18.82
C VAL A 118 -1.99 3.31 18.06
N ARG A 119 -3.09 3.06 18.78
CA ARG A 119 -4.37 2.66 18.19
C ARG A 119 -4.91 3.73 17.25
N ALA A 120 -4.84 5.00 17.63
CA ALA A 120 -5.25 6.11 16.78
C ALA A 120 -4.41 6.17 15.48
N VAL A 121 -3.09 6.00 15.57
CA VAL A 121 -2.19 5.95 14.41
C VAL A 121 -2.51 4.76 13.50
N VAL A 122 -2.75 3.58 14.06
CA VAL A 122 -3.13 2.38 13.31
C VAL A 122 -4.47 2.60 12.58
N GLU A 123 -5.44 3.22 13.25
CA GLU A 123 -6.75 3.50 12.67
C GLU A 123 -6.64 4.50 11.51
N ILE A 124 -5.84 5.55 11.68
CA ILE A 124 -5.50 6.50 10.60
C ILE A 124 -4.87 5.76 9.41
N ASN A 125 -3.96 4.83 9.65
CA ASN A 125 -3.34 4.02 8.58
C ASN A 125 -4.35 3.12 7.86
N ARG A 126 -5.27 2.49 8.60
CA ARG A 126 -6.38 1.68 8.05
C ARG A 126 -7.31 2.52 7.18
N GLN A 127 -7.63 3.72 7.64
CA GLN A 127 -8.44 4.71 6.92
C GLN A 127 -7.67 5.41 5.78
N GLY A 128 -6.36 5.20 5.67
CA GLY A 128 -5.50 5.71 4.60
C GLY A 128 -5.05 7.17 4.78
N GLY A 129 -4.97 7.66 6.01
CA GLY A 129 -4.51 9.00 6.37
C GLY A 129 -3.06 9.06 6.86
N GLY A 130 -2.11 8.36 6.24
CA GLY A 130 -0.70 8.45 6.64
C GLY A 130 -0.15 9.89 6.59
N PRO A 131 0.81 10.26 7.46
CA PRO A 131 1.38 11.59 7.50
C PRO A 131 2.01 11.93 6.14
N ARG A 132 1.63 13.08 5.58
CA ARG A 132 2.28 13.63 4.39
C ARG A 132 3.62 14.21 4.82
N SER A 133 4.71 13.55 4.47
CA SER A 133 6.02 14.18 4.51
C SER A 133 6.03 15.29 3.46
N SER A 134 6.11 16.54 3.95
CA SER A 134 6.34 17.74 3.15
C SER A 134 7.74 17.73 2.53
#